data_AF-A0AAP4D1H5-F1
#
_entry.id   AF-A0AAP4D1H5-F1
#
_cell.length_a   1.000
_cell.length_b   1.000
_cell.length_c   1.000
_cell.angle_alpha   90.00
_cell.angle_beta   90.00
_cell.angle_gamma   90.00
#
_symmetry.space_group_name_H-M   'P 1'
#
loop_
_entity.id
_entity.type
_entity.pdbx_description
1 polymer ?
#
loop_
_entity_poly.entity_id
_entity_poly.type
_entity_poly.pdbx_seq_one_letter_code
_entity_poly.pdbx_strand_id
1 'polypeptide(L)'
;MTNPSTALNDWQALHSLSLAMLKLAHSGQWDELIAHEISYVQLVERISQNSIPSAHAAQIEQARYLLEMVLKNEKELKELLAIRMDELRNLIDQTTKQQSITSAYGKLSGNILYPESLTRDNQL
;
A
#
# COMPACT_ATOMS: atom_id res chain seq x y z
N MET A 1 13.29 21.50 -29.19
CA MET A 1 11.95 22.02 -29.56
C MET A 1 10.96 21.20 -28.75
N THR A 2 10.44 21.73 -27.64
CA THR A 2 9.42 21.05 -26.82
C THR A 2 8.10 21.15 -27.58
N ASN A 3 7.62 20.02 -28.10
CA ASN A 3 6.36 20.01 -28.83
C ASN A 3 5.21 20.15 -27.82
N PRO A 4 4.40 21.21 -27.89
CA PRO A 4 3.29 21.42 -26.95
C PRO A 4 2.31 20.24 -26.90
N SER A 5 2.16 19.51 -28.00
CA SER A 5 1.35 18.29 -28.10
C SER A 5 1.91 17.11 -27.31
N THR A 6 3.24 16.95 -27.21
CA THR A 6 3.84 15.83 -26.46
C THR A 6 3.69 16.05 -24.95
N ALA A 7 3.83 17.29 -24.50
CA ALA A 7 3.63 17.62 -23.08
C ALA A 7 2.19 17.37 -22.62
N LEU A 8 1.18 17.68 -23.44
CA LEU A 8 -0.22 17.37 -23.11
C LEU A 8 -0.50 15.86 -23.09
N ASN A 9 0.10 15.10 -24.03
CA ASN A 9 -0.02 13.64 -24.03
C ASN A 9 0.58 13.02 -22.76
N ASP A 10 1.69 13.56 -22.25
CA ASP A 10 2.30 13.09 -21.00
C ASP A 10 1.36 13.33 -19.80
N TRP A 11 0.67 14.46 -19.74
CA TRP A 11 -0.36 14.73 -18.73
C TRP A 11 -1.55 13.75 -18.80
N GLN A 12 -2.01 13.44 -20.01
CA GLN A 12 -3.08 12.45 -20.21
C GLN A 12 -2.65 11.04 -19.83
N ALA A 13 -1.40 10.68 -20.14
CA ALA A 13 -0.80 9.42 -19.72
C ALA A 13 -0.69 9.34 -18.19
N LEU A 14 -0.32 10.44 -17.52
CA LEU A 14 -0.22 10.49 -16.05
C LEU A 14 -1.58 10.27 -15.39
N HIS A 15 -2.60 10.96 -15.89
CA HIS A 15 -3.97 10.75 -15.43
C HIS A 15 -4.43 9.31 -15.62
N SER A 16 -4.20 8.73 -16.81
CA SER A 16 -4.57 7.34 -17.10
C SER A 16 -3.85 6.35 -16.19
N LEU A 17 -2.56 6.58 -15.92
CA LEU A 17 -1.77 5.75 -15.02
C LEU A 17 -2.26 5.86 -13.57
N SER A 18 -2.57 7.07 -13.09
CA SER A 18 -3.14 7.26 -11.75
C SER A 18 -4.47 6.51 -11.56
N LEU A 19 -5.33 6.50 -12.60
CA LEU A 19 -6.58 5.74 -12.59
C LEU A 19 -6.33 4.23 -12.58
N ALA A 20 -5.34 3.74 -13.32
CA ALA A 20 -4.97 2.33 -13.31
C ALA A 20 -4.46 1.92 -11.92
N MET A 21 -3.56 2.69 -11.32
CA MET A 21 -3.08 2.46 -9.96
C MET A 21 -4.21 2.50 -8.93
N LEU A 22 -5.14 3.44 -9.06
CA LEU A 22 -6.31 3.51 -8.17
C LEU A 22 -7.20 2.25 -8.31
N LYS A 23 -7.42 1.74 -9.53
CA LYS A 23 -8.17 0.49 -9.74
C LYS A 23 -7.47 -0.72 -9.12
N LEU A 24 -6.15 -0.80 -9.25
CA LEU A 24 -5.33 -1.86 -8.63
C LEU A 24 -5.39 -1.81 -7.10
N ALA A 25 -5.41 -0.62 -6.51
CA ALA A 25 -5.57 -0.46 -5.07
C ALA A 25 -6.95 -0.94 -4.60
N HIS A 26 -8.01 -0.65 -5.36
CA HIS A 26 -9.35 -1.13 -5.06
C HIS A 26 -9.48 -2.66 -5.18
N SER A 27 -8.81 -3.27 -6.16
CA SER A 27 -8.77 -4.73 -6.33
C SER A 27 -7.82 -5.42 -5.35
N GLY A 28 -7.01 -4.67 -4.60
CA GLY A 28 -6.02 -5.20 -3.66
C GLY A 28 -4.79 -5.82 -4.35
N GLN A 29 -4.54 -5.49 -5.62
CA GLN A 29 -3.41 -5.97 -6.41
C GLN A 29 -2.15 -5.12 -6.14
N TRP A 30 -1.62 -5.22 -4.93
CA TRP A 30 -0.52 -4.36 -4.46
C TRP A 30 0.81 -4.61 -5.18
N ASP A 31 1.13 -5.86 -5.52
CA ASP A 31 2.36 -6.19 -6.25
C ASP A 31 2.38 -5.53 -7.64
N GLU A 32 1.24 -5.55 -8.33
CA GLU A 32 1.06 -4.91 -9.64
C GLU A 32 1.07 -3.39 -9.52
N LEU A 33 0.50 -2.84 -8.45
CA LEU A 33 0.55 -1.41 -8.14
C LEU A 33 1.99 -0.91 -7.96
N ILE A 34 2.84 -1.65 -7.24
CA ILE A 34 4.25 -1.32 -7.02
C ILE A 34 5.02 -1.33 -8.35
N ALA A 35 4.72 -2.27 -9.27
CA ALA A 35 5.35 -2.29 -10.58
C ALA A 35 5.10 -1.00 -11.41
N HIS A 36 3.97 -0.33 -11.17
CA HIS A 36 3.64 0.93 -11.83
C HIS A 36 4.28 2.17 -11.19
N GLU A 37 4.80 2.09 -9.95
CA GLU A 37 5.40 3.22 -9.23
C GLU A 37 6.56 3.86 -10.01
N ILE A 38 7.49 3.03 -10.51
CA ILE A 38 8.64 3.53 -11.26
C ILE A 38 8.19 4.25 -12.54
N SER A 39 7.20 3.68 -13.23
CA SER A 39 6.64 4.29 -14.45
C SER A 39 5.96 5.63 -14.15
N TYR A 40 5.29 5.73 -12.98
CA TYR A 40 4.65 6.95 -12.52
C TYR A 40 5.67 8.06 -12.25
N VAL A 41 6.72 7.75 -11.47
CA VAL A 41 7.78 8.70 -11.14
C VAL A 41 8.51 9.18 -12.41
N GLN A 42 8.82 8.27 -13.34
CA GLN A 42 9.44 8.62 -14.62
C GLN A 42 8.56 9.54 -15.46
N LEU A 43 7.24 9.35 -15.44
CA LEU A 43 6.31 10.18 -16.20
C LEU A 43 6.18 11.58 -15.60
N VAL A 44 6.12 11.69 -14.26
CA VAL A 44 6.15 12.98 -13.56
C VAL A 44 7.45 13.73 -13.84
N GLU A 45 8.59 13.03 -13.83
CA GLU A 45 9.90 13.62 -14.15
C GLU A 45 9.93 14.16 -15.59
N ARG A 46 9.41 13.39 -16.55
CA ARG A 46 9.31 13.83 -17.95
C ARG A 46 8.44 15.07 -18.11
N ILE A 47 7.32 15.16 -17.39
CA ILE A 47 6.43 16.32 -17.41
C ILE A 47 7.14 17.55 -16.80
N SER A 48 7.88 17.36 -15.70
CA SER A 48 8.68 18.41 -15.07
C SER A 48 9.76 18.97 -16.02
N GLN A 49 10.41 18.09 -16.78
CA GLN A 49 11.43 18.46 -17.77
C GLN A 49 10.83 19.09 -19.04
N ASN A 50 9.60 18.71 -19.42
CA ASN A 50 8.93 19.17 -20.64
C ASN A 50 7.72 20.06 -20.31
N SER A 51 7.99 21.29 -19.86
CA SER A 51 6.93 22.25 -19.59
C SER A 51 6.23 22.73 -20.87
N ILE A 52 4.91 22.93 -20.77
CA ILE A 52 4.11 23.51 -21.85
C ILE A 52 4.50 24.99 -21.99
N PRO A 53 4.91 25.46 -23.17
CA PRO A 53 5.24 26.87 -23.36
C PRO A 53 4.04 27.77 -23.03
N SER A 54 4.28 28.85 -22.28
CA SER A 54 3.26 29.84 -21.83
C SER A 54 2.39 30.41 -22.96
N ALA A 55 2.86 30.34 -24.21
CA ALA A 55 2.10 30.73 -25.40
C ALA A 55 0.82 29.88 -25.65
N HIS A 56 0.64 28.74 -24.99
CA HIS A 56 -0.48 27.82 -25.20
C HIS A 56 -1.43 27.75 -24.00
N ALA A 57 -2.08 28.87 -23.66
CA ALA A 57 -2.97 28.99 -22.49
C ALA A 57 -4.05 27.89 -22.40
N ALA A 58 -4.66 27.50 -23.52
CA ALA A 58 -5.67 26.44 -23.54
C ALA A 58 -5.13 25.05 -23.13
N GLN A 59 -3.88 24.74 -23.46
CA GLN A 59 -3.24 23.48 -23.08
C GLN A 59 -2.80 23.49 -21.62
N ILE A 60 -2.39 24.65 -21.11
CA ILE A 60 -2.07 24.83 -19.69
C ILE A 60 -3.31 24.61 -18.84
N GLU A 61 -4.47 25.14 -19.25
CA GLU A 61 -5.74 24.92 -18.55
C GLU A 61 -6.14 23.44 -18.54
N GLN A 62 -5.98 22.74 -19.68
CA GLN A 62 -6.23 21.30 -19.75
C GLN A 62 -5.27 20.49 -18.86
N ALA A 63 -3.98 20.82 -18.87
CA ALA A 63 -2.98 20.18 -18.02
C ALA A 63 -3.30 20.41 -16.53
N ARG A 64 -3.76 21.62 -16.16
CA ARG A 64 -4.20 21.94 -14.81
C ARG A 64 -5.40 21.09 -14.38
N TYR A 65 -6.39 20.96 -15.24
CA TYR A 65 -7.55 20.09 -14.98
C TYR A 65 -7.13 18.62 -14.78
N LEU A 66 -6.23 18.11 -15.62
CA LEU A 66 -5.69 16.75 -15.48
C LEU A 66 -4.92 16.57 -14.17
N LEU A 67 -4.12 17.57 -13.78
CA LEU A 67 -3.39 17.56 -12.51
C LEU A 67 -4.35 17.51 -11.30
N GLU A 68 -5.44 18.30 -11.32
CA GLU A 68 -6.44 18.27 -10.24
C GLU A 68 -7.07 16.87 -10.10
N MET A 69 -7.37 16.21 -11.23
CA MET A 69 -7.88 14.84 -11.21
C MET A 69 -6.83 13.83 -10.68
N VAL A 70 -5.58 13.95 -11.11
CA VAL A 70 -4.47 13.11 -10.60
C VAL A 70 -4.32 13.27 -9.08
N LEU A 71 -4.31 14.50 -8.57
CA LEU A 71 -4.16 14.76 -7.13
C LEU A 71 -5.32 14.18 -6.32
N LYS A 72 -6.54 14.21 -6.86
CA LYS A 72 -7.69 13.55 -6.24
C LYS A 72 -7.50 12.03 -6.19
N ASN A 73 -7.10 11.42 -7.30
CA ASN A 73 -6.83 9.99 -7.37
C ASN A 73 -5.71 9.57 -6.41
N GLU A 74 -4.65 10.38 -6.29
CA GLU A 74 -3.55 10.13 -5.35
C GLU A 74 -4.00 10.17 -3.89
N LYS A 75 -4.87 11.13 -3.53
CA LYS A 75 -5.37 11.23 -2.17
C LYS A 75 -6.14 9.95 -1.79
N GLU A 76 -7.02 9.51 -2.66
CA GLU A 76 -7.81 8.29 -2.47
C GLU A 76 -6.90 7.04 -2.41
N LEU A 77 -5.91 6.96 -3.30
CA LEU A 77 -4.92 5.89 -3.28
C LEU A 77 -4.15 5.83 -1.94
N LYS A 78 -3.73 6.98 -1.40
CA LYS A 78 -3.05 7.07 -0.10
C LYS A 78 -3.94 6.62 1.06
N GLU A 79 -5.23 6.97 1.03
CA GLU A 79 -6.20 6.52 2.02
C GLU A 79 -6.37 5.00 1.99
N LEU A 80 -6.51 4.39 0.81
CA LEU A 80 -6.60 2.94 0.65
C LEU A 80 -5.34 2.21 1.12
N LEU A 81 -4.16 2.74 0.79
CA LEU A 81 -2.88 2.20 1.26
C LEU A 81 -2.77 2.25 2.78
N ALA A 82 -3.20 3.35 3.41
CA ALA A 82 -3.17 3.50 4.86
C ALA A 82 -4.08 2.49 5.58
N ILE A 83 -5.31 2.30 5.08
CA ILE A 83 -6.25 1.29 5.61
C ILE A 83 -5.63 -0.10 5.55
N ARG A 84 -5.01 -0.45 4.43
CA ARG A 84 -4.39 -1.77 4.23
C ARG A 84 -3.15 -1.99 5.08
N MET A 85 -2.33 -0.96 5.27
CA MET A 85 -1.22 -1.03 6.22
C MET A 85 -1.70 -1.25 7.66
N ASP A 86 -2.80 -0.62 8.06
CA ASP A 86 -3.41 -0.84 9.38
C ASP A 86 -3.94 -2.27 9.53
N GLU A 87 -4.63 -2.80 8.51
CA GLU A 87 -5.07 -4.19 8.47
C GLU A 87 -3.90 -5.18 8.59
N LEU A 88 -2.83 -4.98 7.82
CA LEU A 88 -1.63 -5.83 7.90
C LEU A 88 -0.98 -5.76 9.28
N ARG A 89 -0.89 -4.57 9.88
CA ARG A 89 -0.36 -4.40 11.24
C ARG A 89 -1.21 -5.13 12.27
N ASN A 90 -2.54 -5.01 12.19
CA ASN A 90 -3.47 -5.71 13.07
C ASN A 90 -3.32 -7.25 12.94
N LEU A 91 -3.16 -7.77 11.72
CA LEU A 91 -2.94 -9.20 11.48
C LEU A 91 -1.60 -9.69 12.08
N ILE A 92 -0.53 -8.90 11.96
CA ILE A 92 0.77 -9.22 12.56
C ILE A 92 0.68 -9.23 14.10
N ASP A 93 0.00 -8.24 14.68
CA ASP A 93 -0.19 -8.15 16.14
C ASP A 93 -1.02 -9.32 16.67
N GLN A 94 -2.06 -9.74 15.94
CA GLN A 94 -2.85 -10.93 16.28
C GLN A 94 -2.03 -12.22 16.15
N THR A 95 -1.24 -12.37 15.08
CA THR A 95 -0.39 -13.54 14.86
C THR A 95 0.67 -13.66 15.95
N THR A 96 1.28 -12.55 16.38
CA THR A 96 2.25 -12.52 17.48
C THR A 96 1.62 -12.94 18.80
N LYS A 97 0.40 -12.47 19.07
CA LYS A 97 -0.39 -12.90 20.25
C LYS A 97 -0.75 -14.38 20.17
N GLN A 98 -1.15 -14.89 19.00
CA GLN A 98 -1.43 -16.31 18.80
C GLN A 98 -0.18 -17.18 19.00
N GLN A 99 0.96 -16.81 18.43
CA GLN A 99 2.23 -17.51 18.65
C GLN A 99 2.63 -17.52 20.12
N SER A 100 2.41 -16.42 20.85
CA SER A 100 2.66 -16.33 22.29
C SER A 100 1.76 -17.27 23.09
N ILE A 101 0.46 -17.32 22.78
CA ILE A 101 -0.51 -18.22 23.40
C ILE A 101 -0.17 -19.68 23.08
N THR A 102 0.02 -20.03 21.81
CA THR A 102 0.41 -21.39 21.38
C THR A 102 1.72 -21.82 22.02
N SER A 103 2.69 -20.93 22.15
CA SER A 103 3.96 -21.22 22.85
C SER A 103 3.76 -21.40 24.35
N ALA A 104 2.91 -20.60 25.00
CA ALA A 104 2.61 -20.73 26.43
C ALA A 104 1.87 -22.04 26.75
N TYR A 105 0.85 -22.39 25.96
CA TYR A 105 0.14 -23.66 26.10
C TYR A 105 0.99 -24.87 25.67
N GLY A 106 1.83 -24.74 24.64
CA GLY A 106 2.80 -25.76 24.25
C GLY A 106 3.83 -26.07 25.35
N LYS A 107 4.41 -25.02 25.95
CA LYS A 107 5.34 -25.15 27.10
C LYS A 107 4.65 -25.70 28.35
N LEU A 108 3.39 -25.37 28.60
CA LEU A 108 2.62 -25.91 29.72
C LEU A 108 2.21 -27.38 29.49
N SER A 109 1.83 -27.74 28.26
CA SER A 109 1.46 -29.13 27.90
C SER A 109 2.65 -30.09 27.89
N GLY A 110 3.88 -29.59 27.70
CA GLY A 110 5.12 -30.36 27.88
C GLY A 110 5.58 -30.50 29.32
N ASN A 111 4.94 -29.79 30.26
CA ASN A 111 5.23 -29.84 31.70
C ASN A 111 4.00 -30.36 32.45
N ILE A 112 3.52 -31.54 32.06
CA ILE A 112 2.62 -32.34 32.90
C ILE A 112 3.46 -32.76 34.12
N LEU A 113 3.45 -31.91 35.14
CA LEU A 113 3.83 -32.28 36.50
C LEU A 113 2.84 -33.37 36.92
N TYR A 114 3.28 -34.62 36.86
CA TYR A 114 2.62 -35.67 37.61
C TYR A 114 2.58 -35.20 39.07
N PRO A 115 1.39 -35.02 39.69
CA PRO A 115 1.36 -34.95 41.14
C PRO A 115 1.83 -36.33 41.59
N GLU A 116 3.08 -36.41 42.04
CA GLU A 116 3.55 -37.57 42.80
C GLU A 116 2.51 -37.78 43.90
N SER A 117 1.87 -38.93 43.82
CA SER A 117 0.70 -39.28 44.59
C SER A 117 0.95 -38.96 46.06
N LEU A 118 -0.08 -38.39 46.69
CA LEU A 118 -0.25 -38.37 48.12
C LEU A 118 -0.32 -39.83 48.60
N THR A 119 0.80 -40.55 48.63
CA THR A 119 0.86 -41.92 49.13
C THR A 119 0.92 -41.82 50.65
N ARG A 120 -0.28 -41.74 51.21
CA ARG A 120 -0.57 -41.98 52.62
C ARG A 120 -0.37 -43.48 52.88
N ASP A 121 0.74 -43.83 53.53
CA ASP A 121 0.97 -45.06 54.29
C ASP A 121 1.81 -44.61 55.50
N ASN A 122 1.29 -44.39 56.72
CA ASN A 122 0.69 -45.31 57.69
C ASN A 122 1.41 -46.66 57.79
N GLN A 123 1.83 -47.00 59.03
CA GLN A 123 2.55 -48.21 59.49
C GLN A 123 4.09 -48.09 59.40
N LEU A 124 4.90 -48.28 60.44
CA LEU A 124 4.78 -48.86 61.79
C LEU A 124 5.89 -48.26 62.67
#